data_AF-A0A7C2DMK3-F1
#
_entry.id   AF-A0A7C2DMK3-F1
#
_cell.length_a   1.000
_cell.length_b   1.000
_cell.length_c   1.000
_cell.angle_alpha   90.00
_cell.angle_beta   90.00
_cell.angle_gamma   90.00
#
_symmetry.space_group_name_H-M   'P 1'
#
loop_
_entity.id
_entity.type
_entity.pdbx_description
1 polymer ?
#
loop_
_entity_poly.entity_id
_entity_poly.type
_entity_poly.pdbx_seq_one_letter_code
_entity_poly.pdbx_strand_id
1 'polypeptide(L)'
;MTVRLLTAAELRHLVPMSEAIGLVRHAYIALSTGQAIVPPRLHLAVGDGGTALYMPAAVPADGALGVKAVTVCPTNAARGLPTIPALVLVQDAS
;
A
#
# COMPACT_ATOMS: atom_id res chain seq x y z
N MET A 1 22.24 8.66 2.99
CA MET A 1 20.83 8.25 3.15
C MET A 1 20.73 6.78 2.83
N THR A 2 20.10 5.98 3.69
CA THR A 2 19.90 4.53 3.48
C THR A 2 18.41 4.25 3.40
N VAL A 3 17.99 3.36 2.49
CA VAL A 3 16.59 2.90 2.39
C VAL A 3 16.51 1.48 2.94
N ARG A 4 15.56 1.22 3.84
CA ARG A 4 15.28 -0.13 4.31
C ARG A 4 14.34 -0.82 3.33
N LEU A 5 14.74 -1.96 2.81
CA LEU A 5 13.91 -2.83 1.99
C LEU A 5 13.35 -3.96 2.85
N LEU A 6 12.04 -4.19 2.74
CA LEU A 6 11.35 -5.31 3.39
C LEU A 6 10.68 -6.16 2.32
N THR A 7 11.00 -7.44 2.32
CA THR A 7 10.38 -8.45 1.47
C THR A 7 9.01 -8.85 2.00
N ALA A 8 8.20 -9.47 1.14
CA ALA A 8 6.92 -10.04 1.56
C ALA A 8 7.08 -11.13 2.64
N ALA A 9 8.20 -11.86 2.65
CA ALA A 9 8.48 -12.87 3.67
C ALA A 9 8.77 -12.23 5.03
N GLU A 10 9.58 -11.18 5.06
CA GLU A 10 9.84 -10.41 6.29
C GLU A 10 8.57 -9.75 6.80
N LEU A 11 7.77 -9.12 5.93
CA LEU A 11 6.50 -8.50 6.32
C LEU A 11 5.53 -9.49 6.98
N ARG A 12 5.42 -10.73 6.48
CA ARG A 12 4.57 -11.76 7.10
C ARG A 12 5.00 -12.13 8.52
N HIS A 13 6.29 -11.99 8.83
CA HIS A 13 6.82 -12.25 10.16
C HIS A 13 6.70 -11.02 11.07
N LEU A 14 6.96 -9.82 10.52
CA LEU A 14 6.95 -8.55 11.26
C LEU A 14 5.55 -8.09 11.63
N VAL A 15 4.53 -8.41 10.82
CA VAL A 15 3.13 -7.99 11.08
C VAL A 15 2.21 -9.21 10.98
N PRO A 16 2.01 -9.96 12.09
CA PRO A 16 1.05 -11.05 12.15
C PRO A 16 -0.38 -10.57 11.86
N MET A 17 -1.24 -11.48 11.38
CA MET A 17 -2.59 -11.11 10.94
C MET A 17 -3.45 -10.45 12.05
N SER A 18 -3.29 -10.86 13.30
CA SER A 18 -3.99 -10.24 14.44
C SER A 18 -3.61 -8.77 14.63
N GLU A 19 -2.33 -8.44 14.43
CA GLU A 19 -1.84 -7.07 14.49
C GLU A 19 -2.32 -6.25 13.28
N ALA A 20 -2.27 -6.84 12.08
CA ALA A 20 -2.80 -6.20 10.87
C ALA A 20 -4.27 -5.80 11.02
N ILE A 21 -5.11 -6.66 11.63
CA ILE A 21 -6.52 -6.34 11.90
C ILE A 21 -6.65 -5.14 12.84
N GLY A 22 -5.84 -5.09 13.91
CA GLY A 22 -5.83 -3.95 14.85
C GLY A 22 -5.41 -2.64 14.18
N LEU A 23 -4.35 -2.67 13.38
CA LEU A 23 -3.85 -1.51 12.63
C LEU A 23 -4.86 -1.01 11.61
N VAL A 24 -5.52 -1.91 10.87
CA VAL A 24 -6.56 -1.54 9.91
C VAL A 24 -7.77 -0.94 10.62
N ARG A 25 -8.19 -1.49 11.77
CA ARG A 25 -9.26 -0.90 12.58
C ARG A 25 -8.92 0.53 12.99
N HIS A 26 -7.72 0.76 13.53
CA HIS A 26 -7.25 2.09 13.93
C HIS A 26 -7.25 3.07 12.75
N ALA A 27 -6.72 2.66 11.59
CA ALA A 27 -6.70 3.48 10.38
C ALA A 27 -8.12 3.85 9.90
N TYR A 28 -9.08 2.92 9.97
CA TYR A 28 -10.48 3.22 9.64
C TYR A 28 -11.15 4.16 10.66
N ILE A 29 -10.83 4.05 11.95
CA ILE A 29 -11.29 5.01 12.96
C ILE A 29 -10.75 6.40 12.60
N ALA A 30 -9.44 6.54 12.38
CA ALA A 30 -8.81 7.80 11.99
C ALA A 30 -9.44 8.40 10.73
N LEU A 31 -9.74 7.58 9.72
CA LEU A 31 -10.45 8.01 8.51
C LEU A 31 -11.85 8.54 8.85
N SER A 32 -12.62 7.78 9.63
CA SER A 32 -14.01 8.13 9.97
C SER A 32 -14.12 9.40 10.84
N THR A 33 -13.08 9.71 11.62
CA THR A 33 -13.00 10.89 12.47
C THR A 33 -12.27 12.07 11.81
N GLY A 34 -11.99 12.00 10.51
CA GLY A 34 -11.32 13.07 9.76
C GLY A 34 -9.85 13.30 10.14
N GLN A 35 -9.20 12.32 10.77
CA GLN A 35 -7.78 12.38 11.18
C GLN A 35 -6.83 11.74 10.15
N ALA A 36 -7.37 11.11 9.10
CA ALA A 36 -6.58 10.59 7.99
C ALA A 36 -6.78 11.42 6.72
N ILE A 37 -5.71 11.60 5.96
CA ILE A 37 -5.72 12.22 4.63
C ILE A 37 -5.62 11.08 3.61
N VAL A 38 -6.71 10.80 2.90
CA VAL A 38 -6.80 9.72 1.91
C VAL A 38 -7.40 10.28 0.61
N PRO A 39 -6.59 10.85 -0.29
CA PRO A 39 -7.07 11.33 -1.57
C PRO A 39 -7.54 10.17 -2.47
N PRO A 40 -8.31 10.46 -3.54
CA PRO A 40 -8.63 9.47 -4.54
C PRO A 40 -7.37 8.83 -5.13
N ARG A 41 -7.43 7.51 -5.34
CA ARG A 41 -6.33 6.78 -5.98
C ARG A 41 -6.15 7.23 -7.44
N LEU A 42 -4.91 7.37 -7.90
CA LEU A 42 -4.62 7.62 -9.30
C LEU A 42 -4.76 6.32 -10.10
N HIS A 43 -5.38 6.40 -11.28
CA HIS A 43 -5.49 5.29 -12.23
C HIS A 43 -4.70 5.62 -13.49
N LEU A 44 -3.82 4.71 -13.90
CA LEU A 44 -3.17 4.74 -15.21
C LEU A 44 -3.49 3.44 -15.94
N ALA A 45 -3.94 3.52 -17.19
CA ALA A 45 -4.08 2.34 -18.05
C ALA A 45 -2.67 1.91 -18.52
N VAL A 46 -2.35 0.62 -18.40
CA VAL A 46 -1.04 0.09 -18.77
C VAL A 46 -1.17 -1.29 -19.42
N GLY A 47 -0.42 -1.52 -20.50
CA GLY A 47 -0.44 -2.79 -21.25
C GLY A 47 -1.83 -3.19 -21.74
N ASP A 48 -1.99 -4.48 -22.04
CA ASP A 48 -3.23 -5.04 -22.56
C ASP A 48 -4.24 -5.31 -21.44
N GLY A 49 -5.05 -4.30 -21.12
CA GLY A 49 -6.12 -4.39 -20.11
C GLY A 49 -5.63 -4.31 -18.66
N GLY A 50 -4.38 -3.88 -18.44
CA GLY A 50 -3.84 -3.64 -17.11
C GLY A 50 -4.12 -2.24 -16.59
N THR A 51 -4.04 -2.08 -15.26
CA THR A 51 -4.08 -0.76 -14.62
C THR A 51 -3.04 -0.64 -13.53
N ALA A 52 -2.33 0.49 -13.49
CA ALA A 52 -1.50 0.88 -12.37
C ALA A 52 -2.29 1.83 -11.47
N LEU A 53 -2.23 1.57 -10.16
CA LEU A 53 -2.86 2.39 -9.12
C LEU A 53 -1.79 2.94 -8.18
N TYR A 54 -1.91 4.22 -7.85
CA TYR A 54 -1.11 4.88 -6.83
C TYR A 54 -2.04 5.37 -5.73
N MET A 55 -1.81 4.87 -4.52
CA MET A 55 -2.71 5.05 -3.38
C MET A 55 -1.93 5.68 -2.22
N PRO A 56 -1.75 7.01 -2.21
CA PRO A 56 -1.14 7.70 -1.08
C PRO A 56 -2.14 7.86 0.07
N ALA A 57 -1.64 7.83 1.29
CA ALA A 57 -2.40 8.12 2.50
C ALA A 57 -1.47 8.65 3.61
N ALA A 58 -2.03 9.47 4.49
CA ALA A 58 -1.35 9.90 5.70
C ALA A 58 -2.27 9.86 6.92
N VAL A 59 -1.72 9.55 8.10
CA VAL A 59 -2.36 9.73 9.41
C VAL A 59 -1.39 10.57 10.25
N PRO A 60 -1.51 11.92 10.22
CA PRO A 60 -0.52 12.81 10.83
C PRO A 60 -0.30 12.58 12.32
N ALA A 61 -1.36 12.25 13.07
CA ALA A 61 -1.27 11.94 14.50
C ALA A 61 -0.37 10.73 14.82
N ASP A 62 -0.23 9.82 13.86
CA ASP A 62 0.59 8.62 13.99
C ASP A 62 1.98 8.78 13.32
N GLY A 63 2.26 9.94 12.70
CA GLY A 63 3.44 10.13 11.86
C GLY A 63 3.48 9.21 10.63
N ALA A 64 2.34 8.65 10.23
CA ALA A 64 2.26 7.68 9.15
C ALA A 64 2.07 8.37 7.80
N LEU A 65 3.04 8.22 6.89
CA LEU A 65 2.95 8.64 5.49
C LEU A 65 3.41 7.51 4.58
N GLY A 66 2.60 7.17 3.58
CA GLY A 66 3.03 6.21 2.57
C GLY A 66 2.19 6.22 1.30
N VAL A 67 2.71 5.52 0.30
CA VAL A 67 2.03 5.29 -0.98
C VAL A 67 2.17 3.83 -1.40
N LYS A 68 1.05 3.21 -1.74
CA LYS A 68 1.05 1.91 -2.42
C LYS A 68 1.05 2.12 -3.93
N ALA A 69 2.08 1.63 -4.61
CA ALA A 69 2.13 1.51 -6.06
C ALA A 69 1.83 0.04 -6.41
N VAL A 70 0.74 -0.19 -7.14
CA VAL A 70 0.28 -1.54 -7.48
C VAL A 70 -0.13 -1.58 -8.94
N THR A 71 0.16 -2.68 -9.63
CA THR A 71 -0.42 -2.95 -10.95
C THR A 71 -1.39 -4.12 -10.85
N VAL A 72 -2.43 -4.09 -11.67
CA VAL A 72 -3.37 -5.18 -11.87
C VAL A 72 -3.28 -5.55 -13.34
N CYS A 73 -2.61 -6.67 -13.63
CA CYS A 73 -2.33 -7.11 -15.00
C CYS A 73 -2.84 -8.54 -15.19
N PRO A 74 -4.07 -8.74 -15.69
CA PRO A 74 -4.66 -10.08 -15.87
C PRO A 74 -3.79 -11.02 -16.73
N THR A 75 -3.10 -10.47 -17.72
CA THR A 75 -2.23 -11.22 -18.66
C THR A 75 -0.95 -11.76 -18.02
N ASN A 76 -0.58 -11.34 -16.81
CA ASN A 76 0.62 -11.84 -16.12
C ASN A 76 0.53 -13.33 -15.77
N ALA A 77 -0.67 -13.84 -15.50
CA ALA A 77 -0.85 -15.25 -15.16
C ALA A 77 -0.37 -16.19 -16.28
N ALA A 78 -0.65 -15.84 -17.55
CA ALA A 78 -0.18 -16.59 -18.72
C ALA A 78 1.35 -16.58 -18.87
N ARG A 79 2.04 -15.64 -18.20
CA ARG A 79 3.50 -15.49 -18.19
C ARG A 79 4.15 -16.04 -16.92
N GLY A 80 3.38 -16.67 -16.04
CA GLY A 80 3.87 -17.17 -14.74
C GLY A 80 4.22 -16.07 -13.73
N LEU A 81 3.69 -14.84 -13.91
CA LEU A 81 3.91 -13.71 -13.01
C LEU A 81 2.68 -13.46 -12.13
N PRO A 82 2.83 -12.84 -10.93
CA PRO A 82 1.70 -12.41 -10.13
C PRO A 82 0.80 -11.43 -10.89
N THR A 83 -0.51 -11.61 -10.76
CA THR A 83 -1.51 -10.69 -11.35
C THR A 83 -1.46 -9.30 -10.73
N ILE A 84 -1.14 -9.22 -9.43
CA ILE A 84 -1.19 -7.99 -8.63
C ILE A 84 0.11 -7.78 -7.84
N PRO A 85 1.22 -7.43 -8.50
CA PRO A 85 2.43 -7.03 -7.78
C PRO A 85 2.26 -5.62 -7.21
N ALA A 86 2.76 -5.40 -6.00
CA ALA A 86 2.70 -4.11 -5.33
C ALA A 86 3.97 -3.81 -4.53
N LEU A 87 4.26 -2.53 -4.40
CA LEU A 87 5.24 -1.98 -3.47
C LEU A 87 4.57 -0.90 -2.62
N VAL A 88 5.00 -0.80 -1.36
CA VAL A 88 4.60 0.28 -0.46
C VAL A 88 5.86 1.07 -0.11
N LEU A 89 5.83 2.36 -0.40
CA LEU A 89 6.83 3.30 0.08
C LEU A 89 6.29 3.94 1.36
N VAL A 90 7.03 3.81 2.45
CA VAL A 90 6.79 4.53 3.72
C VAL A 90 7.85 5.62 3.82
N GLN A 91 7.43 6.82 4.17
CA GLN A 91 8.29 8.01 4.19
C GLN A 91 8.20 8.69 5.54
N ASP A 92 9.28 9.38 5.90
CA ASP A 92 9.26 10.30 7.03
C ASP A 92 8.36 11.50 6.70
N ALA A 93 7.60 11.94 7.70
CA ALA A 93 6.67 13.08 7.63
C ALA A 93 7.07 14.21 8.60
N SER A 94 8.23 14.10 9.26
CA SER A 94 8.81 15.13 10.13
C SER A 94 9.37 16.33 9.38
#